data_AF-A0A6M8EBL8-F1
#
_entry.id   AF-A0A6M8EBL8-F1
#
_cell.length_a   1.000
_cell.length_b   1.000
_cell.length_c   1.000
_cell.angle_alpha   90.00
_cell.angle_beta   90.00
_cell.angle_gamma   90.00
#
_symmetry.space_group_name_H-M   'P 1'
#
loop_
_entity.id
_entity.type
_entity.pdbx_description
1 polymer ?
#
loop_
_entity_poly.entity_id
_entity_poly.type
_entity_poly.pdbx_seq_one_letter_code
_entity_poly.pdbx_strand_id
1 'polypeptide(L)'
;MPYLVSSIIAVVSAMIIMLTRYEADDSSITAELDRMKSMFITVDGFVNTYIESGGDLSKVNFQALSCNGILLGNMKDTLATTDCTTTNTTDGTTDNVKGFAFASKLTFPGSTVRWQLIPNKDEKTSSYKVLVDNTANSTLLSKGAFAESFSGREYCEKMLFGTFQTKGKSYDDSTSGSEDFKEDGTNKDGFFVCIVYK
;
A
#
# COMPACT_ATOMS: atom_id res chain seq x y z
N MET A 1 -15.00 -7.10 26.92
CA MET A 1 -15.22 -5.83 26.20
C MET A 1 -14.55 -4.56 26.79
N PRO A 2 -13.70 -4.57 27.84
CA PRO A 2 -12.95 -3.36 28.26
C PRO A 2 -11.62 -3.14 27.52
N TYR A 3 -11.09 -4.15 26.83
CA TYR A 3 -9.78 -4.07 26.16
C TYR A 3 -9.78 -3.23 24.87
N LEU A 4 -10.90 -3.17 24.14
CA LEU A 4 -11.00 -2.37 22.90
C LEU A 4 -10.97 -0.86 23.17
N VAL A 5 -11.63 -0.41 24.25
CA VAL A 5 -11.68 1.01 24.63
C VAL A 5 -10.32 1.47 25.17
N SER A 6 -9.62 0.62 25.93
CA SER A 6 -8.28 0.91 26.44
C SER A 6 -7.24 1.07 25.33
N SER A 7 -7.34 0.29 24.26
CA SER A 7 -6.42 0.38 23.12
C SER A 7 -6.59 1.68 22.33
N ILE A 8 -7.84 2.14 22.15
CA ILE A 8 -8.12 3.42 21.47
C ILE A 8 -7.60 4.59 22.30
N ILE A 9 -7.83 4.59 23.62
CA ILE A 9 -7.37 5.68 24.49
C ILE A 9 -5.83 5.71 24.54
N ALA A 10 -5.16 4.56 24.54
CA ALA A 10 -3.71 4.49 24.49
C ALA A 10 -3.13 5.07 23.19
N VAL A 11 -3.77 4.79 22.03
CA VAL A 11 -3.41 5.37 20.73
C VAL A 11 -3.58 6.89 20.73
N VAL A 12 -4.69 7.39 21.26
CA VAL A 12 -4.96 8.83 21.36
C VAL A 12 -3.94 9.51 22.28
N SER A 13 -3.59 8.90 23.41
CA SER A 13 -2.57 9.46 24.31
C SER A 13 -1.15 9.44 23.72
N ALA A 14 -0.80 8.41 22.95
CA ALA A 14 0.49 8.34 22.27
C ALA A 14 0.59 9.39 21.15
N MET A 15 -0.50 9.64 20.43
CA MET A 15 -0.59 10.76 19.47
C MET A 15 -0.42 12.11 20.16
N ILE A 16 -1.10 12.36 21.27
CA ILE A 16 -1.02 13.64 22.00
C ILE A 16 0.40 13.90 22.56
N ILE A 17 1.08 12.87 23.08
CA ILE A 17 2.45 13.00 23.60
C ILE A 17 3.48 13.22 22.47
N MET A 18 3.23 12.71 21.27
CA MET A 18 4.09 12.98 20.11
C MET A 18 3.85 14.36 19.50
N LEU A 19 2.59 14.79 19.37
CA LEU A 19 2.19 16.09 18.82
C LEU A 19 2.69 17.29 19.63
N THR A 20 2.99 17.12 20.92
CA THR A 20 3.42 18.22 21.82
C THR A 20 4.93 18.49 21.80
N ARG A 21 5.77 17.68 21.14
CA ARG A 21 7.23 17.88 21.09
C ARG A 21 7.76 18.47 19.77
N TYR A 22 6.91 18.72 18.77
CA TYR A 22 7.38 18.77 17.37
C TYR A 22 6.68 19.83 16.46
N GLU A 23 6.03 20.85 17.05
CA GLU A 23 4.98 21.68 16.45
C GLU A 23 5.23 22.44 15.12
N ALA A 24 6.46 22.60 14.60
CA ALA A 24 6.69 23.36 13.36
C ALA A 24 7.00 22.49 12.11
N ASP A 25 7.71 21.37 12.29
CA ASP A 25 8.10 20.45 11.21
C ASP A 25 7.03 19.34 11.02
N ASP A 26 6.23 19.10 12.06
CA ASP A 26 5.33 17.95 12.19
C ASP A 26 3.94 18.15 11.55
N SER A 27 3.56 19.38 11.20
CA SER A 27 2.30 19.62 10.47
C SER A 27 2.35 19.03 9.06
N SER A 28 3.52 19.07 8.42
CA SER A 28 3.74 18.51 7.08
C SER A 28 3.72 16.98 7.11
N ILE A 29 4.36 16.36 8.10
CA ILE A 29 4.36 14.89 8.23
C ILE A 29 3.03 14.37 8.75
N THR A 30 2.34 15.08 9.65
CA THR A 30 0.99 14.71 10.10
C THR A 30 0.01 14.71 8.93
N ALA A 31 0.06 15.74 8.07
CA ALA A 31 -0.76 15.80 6.87
C ALA A 31 -0.43 14.64 5.89
N GLU A 32 0.85 14.28 5.75
CA GLU A 32 1.25 13.13 4.92
C GLU A 32 0.85 11.78 5.55
N LEU A 33 0.91 11.65 6.88
CA LEU A 33 0.45 10.45 7.60
C LEU A 33 -1.07 10.28 7.46
N ASP A 34 -1.86 11.36 7.58
CA ASP A 34 -3.31 11.32 7.37
C ASP A 34 -3.65 10.98 5.91
N ARG A 35 -2.88 11.49 4.95
CA ARG A 35 -2.99 11.10 3.54
C ARG A 35 -2.68 9.61 3.33
N MET A 36 -1.59 9.11 3.91
CA MET A 36 -1.23 7.68 3.84
C MET A 36 -2.34 6.81 4.44
N LYS A 37 -2.88 7.20 5.60
CA LYS A 37 -4.00 6.49 6.24
C LYS A 37 -5.21 6.41 5.30
N SER A 38 -5.59 7.52 4.67
CA SER A 38 -6.68 7.55 3.70
C SER A 38 -6.39 6.64 2.48
N MET A 39 -5.16 6.66 1.98
CA MET A 39 -4.74 5.77 0.88
C MET A 39 -4.83 4.29 1.29
N PHE A 40 -4.41 3.91 2.50
CA PHE A 40 -4.55 2.55 3.01
C PHE A 40 -6.01 2.08 3.06
N ILE A 41 -6.93 2.92 3.57
CA ILE A 41 -8.38 2.61 3.55
C ILE A 41 -8.85 2.39 2.12
N THR A 42 -8.41 3.25 1.21
CA THR A 42 -8.86 3.22 -0.17
C THR A 42 -8.35 1.97 -0.89
N VAL A 43 -7.07 1.62 -0.72
CA VAL A 43 -6.49 0.39 -1.28
C VAL A 43 -7.19 -0.85 -0.72
N ASP A 44 -7.45 -0.89 0.58
CA ASP A 44 -8.21 -1.97 1.20
C ASP A 44 -9.64 -2.06 0.65
N GLY A 45 -10.30 -0.91 0.48
CA GLY A 45 -11.63 -0.80 -0.13
C GLY A 45 -11.67 -1.30 -1.57
N PHE A 46 -10.63 -1.04 -2.38
CA PHE A 46 -10.53 -1.60 -3.73
C PHE A 46 -10.45 -3.12 -3.70
N VAL A 47 -9.65 -3.70 -2.80
CA VAL A 47 -9.53 -5.16 -2.69
C VAL A 47 -10.84 -5.79 -2.20
N ASN A 48 -11.52 -5.17 -1.22
CA ASN A 48 -12.83 -5.63 -0.78
C ASN A 48 -13.86 -5.62 -1.91
N THR A 49 -13.93 -4.51 -2.66
CA THR A 49 -14.83 -4.40 -3.82
C THR A 49 -14.52 -5.45 -4.88
N TYR A 50 -13.23 -5.77 -5.07
CA TYR A 50 -12.81 -6.82 -5.99
C TYR A 50 -13.31 -8.20 -5.56
N ILE A 51 -13.16 -8.55 -4.28
CA ILE A 51 -13.69 -9.80 -3.73
C ILE A 51 -15.22 -9.85 -3.85
N GLU A 52 -15.91 -8.76 -3.48
CA GLU A 52 -17.38 -8.66 -3.54
C GLU A 52 -17.92 -8.77 -4.98
N SER A 53 -17.16 -8.31 -5.97
CA SER A 53 -17.47 -8.46 -7.40
C SER A 53 -17.22 -9.87 -7.95
N GLY A 54 -16.74 -10.81 -7.12
CA GLY A 54 -16.43 -12.19 -7.51
C GLY A 54 -14.99 -12.38 -8.01
N GLY A 55 -14.10 -11.42 -7.75
CA GLY A 55 -12.67 -11.50 -8.05
C GLY A 55 -11.94 -12.52 -7.16
N ASP A 56 -10.87 -13.11 -7.69
CA ASP A 56 -10.04 -14.07 -6.98
C ASP A 56 -8.78 -13.38 -6.43
N LEU A 57 -8.59 -13.44 -5.10
CA LEU A 57 -7.41 -12.91 -4.42
C LEU A 57 -6.10 -13.43 -5.01
N SER A 58 -6.08 -14.62 -5.61
CA SER A 58 -4.89 -15.20 -6.24
C SER A 58 -4.41 -14.41 -7.47
N LYS A 59 -5.24 -13.51 -8.01
CA LYS A 59 -4.97 -12.70 -9.19
C LYS A 59 -5.04 -11.20 -8.91
N VAL A 60 -5.14 -10.80 -7.65
CA VAL A 60 -5.30 -9.39 -7.28
C VAL A 60 -4.04 -8.58 -7.62
N ASN A 61 -4.21 -7.48 -8.35
CA ASN A 61 -3.18 -6.48 -8.64
C ASN A 61 -3.84 -5.17 -9.11
N PHE A 62 -3.10 -4.07 -9.15
CA PHE A 62 -3.68 -2.77 -9.53
C PHE A 62 -4.18 -2.72 -10.98
N GLN A 63 -3.55 -3.48 -11.89
CA GLN A 63 -4.04 -3.61 -13.25
C GLN A 63 -5.43 -4.28 -13.31
N ALA A 64 -5.62 -5.37 -12.59
CA ALA A 64 -6.88 -6.09 -12.50
C ALA A 64 -7.96 -5.24 -11.83
N LEU A 65 -7.61 -4.49 -10.77
CA LEU A 65 -8.53 -3.54 -10.14
C LEU A 65 -8.97 -2.43 -11.10
N SER A 66 -8.03 -1.91 -11.89
CA SER A 66 -8.29 -0.88 -12.90
C SER A 66 -9.21 -1.40 -14.01
N CYS A 67 -8.90 -2.58 -14.52
CA CYS A 67 -9.69 -3.29 -15.54
C CYS A 67 -11.13 -3.59 -15.12
N ASN A 68 -11.35 -3.86 -13.83
CA ASN A 68 -12.70 -4.07 -13.30
C ASN A 68 -13.42 -2.74 -12.97
N GLY A 69 -12.80 -1.59 -13.24
CA GLY A 69 -13.38 -0.27 -12.97
C GLY A 69 -13.54 0.03 -11.48
N ILE A 70 -12.76 -0.63 -10.62
CA ILE A 70 -12.86 -0.50 -9.16
C ILE A 70 -12.09 0.73 -8.65
N LEU A 71 -11.07 1.14 -9.39
CA LEU A 71 -10.27 2.31 -9.07
C LEU A 71 -11.12 3.60 -9.15
N LEU A 72 -10.75 4.60 -8.34
CA LEU A 72 -11.35 5.94 -8.39
C LEU A 72 -11.33 6.53 -9.81
N GLY A 73 -12.42 7.17 -10.23
CA GLY A 73 -12.57 7.70 -11.59
C GLY A 73 -11.60 8.83 -11.97
N ASN A 74 -10.83 9.37 -11.02
CA ASN A 74 -9.76 10.33 -11.28
C ASN A 74 -8.38 9.68 -11.50
N MET A 75 -8.28 8.35 -11.35
CA MET A 75 -7.06 7.60 -11.61
C MET A 75 -7.06 7.10 -13.04
N LYS A 76 -6.05 7.54 -13.80
CA LYS A 76 -5.92 7.17 -15.20
C LYS A 76 -5.12 5.88 -15.34
N ASP A 77 -5.64 5.01 -16.17
CA ASP A 77 -4.94 3.84 -16.65
C ASP A 77 -5.35 3.63 -18.11
N THR A 78 -4.41 3.90 -19.02
CA THR A 78 -4.65 3.73 -20.45
C THR A 78 -4.75 2.23 -20.78
N LEU A 79 -4.03 1.37 -20.05
CA LEU A 79 -3.99 -0.08 -20.29
C LEU A 79 -5.34 -0.73 -20.02
N ALA A 80 -6.01 -0.36 -18.91
CA ALA A 80 -7.34 -0.90 -18.56
C ALA A 80 -8.41 -0.64 -19.62
N THR A 81 -8.27 0.40 -20.44
CA THR A 81 -9.24 0.71 -21.51
C THR A 81 -9.02 -0.10 -22.78
N THR A 82 -7.86 -0.77 -22.91
CA THR A 82 -7.44 -1.39 -24.17
C THR A 82 -7.30 -2.90 -24.07
N ASP A 83 -6.65 -3.42 -23.02
CA ASP A 83 -6.47 -4.85 -22.82
C ASP A 83 -5.97 -5.16 -21.40
N CYS A 84 -6.66 -6.06 -20.72
CA CYS A 84 -6.36 -6.49 -19.34
C CYS A 84 -5.54 -7.78 -19.28
N THR A 85 -5.18 -8.33 -20.44
CA THR A 85 -4.59 -9.66 -20.58
C THR A 85 -3.25 -9.65 -21.32
N THR A 86 -2.88 -8.57 -22.03
CA THR A 86 -1.64 -8.51 -22.82
C THR A 86 -0.49 -7.82 -22.10
N THR A 87 0.68 -8.45 -22.18
CA THR A 87 1.92 -8.16 -21.45
C THR A 87 2.66 -6.89 -21.86
N ASN A 88 2.21 -6.13 -22.87
CA ASN A 88 3.12 -5.21 -23.57
C ASN A 88 2.45 -4.04 -24.27
N THR A 89 1.59 -3.31 -23.57
CA THR A 89 1.15 -1.98 -24.01
C THR A 89 1.87 -0.89 -23.20
N THR A 90 2.20 0.22 -23.84
CA THR A 90 2.97 1.31 -23.24
C THR A 90 2.08 2.12 -22.30
N ASP A 91 2.47 2.26 -21.03
CA ASP A 91 1.82 3.17 -20.07
C ASP A 91 1.74 4.60 -20.61
N GLY A 92 0.63 5.28 -20.36
CA GLY A 92 0.53 6.72 -20.57
C GLY A 92 1.47 7.48 -19.63
N THR A 93 2.05 8.59 -20.10
CA THR A 93 2.92 9.44 -19.27
C THR A 93 2.20 9.98 -18.04
N THR A 94 0.89 10.21 -18.15
CA THR A 94 0.00 10.71 -17.09
C THR A 94 -0.73 9.62 -16.31
N ASP A 95 -0.42 8.35 -16.54
CA ASP A 95 -1.14 7.26 -15.90
C ASP A 95 -0.77 7.13 -14.42
N ASN A 96 -1.77 6.83 -13.61
CA ASN A 96 -1.65 6.60 -12.18
C ASN A 96 -1.29 5.13 -11.90
N VAL A 97 -1.81 4.21 -12.70
CA VAL A 97 -1.41 2.80 -12.70
C VAL A 97 -0.37 2.62 -13.80
N LYS A 98 0.79 2.07 -13.46
CA LYS A 98 1.88 1.81 -14.41
C LYS A 98 2.39 0.39 -14.26
N GLY A 99 2.76 -0.22 -15.37
CA GLY A 99 3.26 -1.59 -15.42
C GLY A 99 2.14 -2.62 -15.49
N PHE A 100 2.52 -3.87 -15.74
CA PHE A 100 1.60 -4.92 -16.11
C PHE A 100 1.43 -5.98 -15.02
N ALA A 101 0.21 -6.52 -14.88
CA ALA A 101 -0.14 -7.60 -13.95
C ALA A 101 0.39 -7.36 -12.52
N PHE A 102 1.12 -8.31 -11.93
CA PHE A 102 1.67 -8.20 -10.57
C PHE A 102 2.82 -7.18 -10.45
N ALA A 103 3.39 -6.74 -11.58
CA ALA A 103 4.34 -5.63 -11.61
C ALA A 103 3.66 -4.25 -11.61
N SER A 104 2.32 -4.21 -11.66
CA SER A 104 1.57 -2.94 -11.68
C SER A 104 1.74 -2.15 -10.38
N LYS A 105 1.99 -0.85 -10.53
CA LYS A 105 2.20 0.11 -9.46
C LYS A 105 1.18 1.23 -9.56
N LEU A 106 0.53 1.56 -8.46
CA LEU A 106 -0.40 2.67 -8.34
C LEU A 106 0.27 3.88 -7.68
N THR A 107 0.07 5.06 -8.25
CA THR A 107 0.40 6.34 -7.64
C THR A 107 -0.86 7.20 -7.56
N PHE A 108 -1.29 7.54 -6.35
CA PHE A 108 -2.49 8.36 -6.15
C PHE A 108 -2.29 9.79 -6.70
N PRO A 109 -3.32 10.42 -7.30
CA PRO A 109 -3.25 11.81 -7.73
C PRO A 109 -2.85 12.74 -6.59
N GLY A 110 -1.80 13.54 -6.79
CA GLY A 110 -1.28 14.47 -5.78
C GLY A 110 -0.41 13.82 -4.69
N SER A 111 -0.08 12.53 -4.83
CA SER A 111 0.88 11.82 -3.98
C SER A 111 2.12 11.42 -4.76
N THR A 112 3.25 11.34 -4.06
CA THR A 112 4.49 10.75 -4.60
C THR A 112 4.74 9.33 -4.09
N VAL A 113 3.85 8.82 -3.22
CA VAL A 113 3.94 7.45 -2.69
C VAL A 113 3.47 6.46 -3.74
N ARG A 114 4.29 5.44 -4.00
CA ARG A 114 3.98 4.36 -4.94
C ARG A 114 3.53 3.12 -4.18
N TRP A 115 2.53 2.45 -4.74
CA TRP A 115 1.90 1.28 -4.15
C TRP A 115 2.02 0.13 -5.13
N GLN A 116 2.36 -1.06 -4.65
CA GLN A 116 2.33 -2.27 -5.45
C GLN A 116 1.57 -3.36 -4.72
N LEU A 117 0.69 -4.04 -5.43
CA LEU A 117 -0.21 -5.05 -4.87
C LEU A 117 0.04 -6.39 -5.57
N ILE A 118 0.30 -7.42 -4.78
CA ILE A 118 0.47 -8.79 -5.25
C ILE A 118 -0.33 -9.77 -4.38
N PRO A 119 -0.78 -10.91 -4.93
CA PRO A 119 -1.36 -11.99 -4.13
C PRO A 119 -0.32 -12.54 -3.13
N ASN A 120 -0.75 -13.02 -1.97
CA ASN A 120 0.16 -13.73 -1.08
C ASN A 120 0.40 -15.16 -1.60
N LYS A 121 1.63 -15.50 -1.99
CA LYS A 121 1.96 -16.83 -2.51
C LYS A 121 1.66 -17.97 -1.54
N ASP A 122 1.81 -17.72 -0.23
CA ASP A 122 1.68 -18.74 0.81
C ASP A 122 0.21 -18.97 1.18
N GLU A 123 -0.64 -17.96 0.94
CA GLU A 123 -2.05 -17.90 1.32
C GLU A 123 -2.90 -17.21 0.24
N LYS A 124 -2.86 -17.78 -0.97
CA LYS A 124 -3.38 -17.16 -2.21
C LYS A 124 -4.85 -16.75 -2.17
N THR A 125 -5.65 -17.31 -1.26
CA THR A 125 -7.10 -17.10 -1.18
C THR A 125 -7.54 -16.32 0.06
N SER A 126 -6.64 -16.03 1.00
CA SER A 126 -6.98 -15.41 2.29
C SER A 126 -6.12 -14.20 2.63
N SER A 127 -5.09 -13.90 1.85
CA SER A 127 -4.30 -12.69 2.06
C SER A 127 -3.66 -12.15 0.79
N TYR A 128 -3.29 -10.86 0.86
CA TYR A 128 -2.54 -10.17 -0.18
C TYR A 128 -1.40 -9.37 0.44
N LYS A 129 -0.40 -9.05 -0.37
CA LYS A 129 0.74 -8.22 0.04
C LYS A 129 0.71 -6.87 -0.67
N VAL A 130 0.89 -5.80 0.10
CA VAL A 130 1.05 -4.44 -0.42
C VAL A 130 2.43 -3.94 -0.07
N LEU A 131 3.22 -3.58 -1.08
CA LEU A 131 4.44 -2.82 -0.93
C LEU A 131 4.12 -1.34 -1.05
N VAL A 132 4.62 -0.56 -0.09
CA VAL A 132 4.53 0.89 -0.06
C VAL A 132 5.93 1.45 -0.22
N ASP A 133 6.10 2.32 -1.21
CA ASP A 133 7.36 2.97 -1.55
C ASP A 133 7.22 4.49 -1.37
N ASN A 134 7.94 4.98 -0.37
CA ASN A 134 7.99 6.38 0.03
C ASN A 134 9.26 7.09 -0.44
N THR A 135 10.10 6.47 -1.27
CA THR A 135 11.41 7.05 -1.68
C THR A 135 11.30 8.41 -2.35
N ALA A 136 10.20 8.66 -3.07
CA ALA A 136 9.92 9.93 -3.73
C ALA A 136 9.25 10.98 -2.82
N ASN A 137 8.92 10.62 -1.56
CA ASN A 137 8.36 11.53 -0.57
C ASN A 137 9.44 11.91 0.45
N SER A 138 10.09 13.06 0.23
CA SER A 138 11.20 13.53 1.08
C SER A 138 10.79 13.72 2.55
N THR A 139 9.54 14.11 2.81
CA THR A 139 9.00 14.28 4.17
C THR A 139 8.95 12.95 4.91
N LEU A 140 8.39 11.90 4.29
CA LEU A 140 8.30 10.57 4.89
C LEU A 140 9.67 9.87 4.96
N LEU A 141 10.50 10.01 3.92
CA LEU A 141 11.84 9.42 3.88
C LEU A 141 12.78 10.01 4.94
N SER A 142 12.66 11.31 5.24
CA SER A 142 13.48 11.98 6.27
C SER A 142 13.30 11.39 7.67
N LYS A 143 12.21 10.66 7.89
CA LYS A 143 11.89 9.94 9.13
C LYS A 143 11.77 8.43 8.92
N GLY A 144 12.31 7.89 7.82
CA GLY A 144 12.07 6.54 7.29
C GLY A 144 11.94 5.44 8.35
N ALA A 145 12.90 5.30 9.26
CA ALA A 145 12.84 4.26 10.29
C ALA A 145 11.64 4.39 11.25
N PHE A 146 11.25 5.63 11.58
CA PHE A 146 10.10 5.93 12.43
C PHE A 146 8.79 5.91 11.63
N ALA A 147 8.78 6.54 10.45
CA ALA A 147 7.62 6.58 9.56
C ALA A 147 7.21 5.17 9.14
N GLU A 148 8.14 4.33 8.69
CA GLU A 148 7.88 2.92 8.32
C GLU A 148 7.45 2.08 9.53
N SER A 149 8.11 2.23 10.69
CA SER A 149 7.74 1.47 11.88
C SER A 149 6.38 1.88 12.44
N PHE A 150 6.05 3.17 12.39
CA PHE A 150 4.76 3.70 12.81
C PHE A 150 3.67 3.36 11.80
N SER A 151 3.89 3.63 10.51
CA SER A 151 2.93 3.32 9.44
C SER A 151 2.67 1.82 9.35
N GLY A 152 3.71 1.01 9.53
CA GLY A 152 3.61 -0.44 9.60
C GLY A 152 2.76 -0.94 10.76
N ARG A 153 3.06 -0.49 11.98
CA ARG A 153 2.33 -0.93 13.18
C ARG A 153 0.92 -0.35 13.24
N GLU A 154 0.73 0.92 12.90
CA GLU A 154 -0.58 1.57 12.98
C GLU A 154 -1.47 1.23 11.78
N TYR A 155 -0.95 1.25 10.56
CA TYR A 155 -1.78 0.99 9.38
C TYR A 155 -1.85 -0.49 9.05
N CYS A 156 -0.74 -1.20 9.09
CA CYS A 156 -0.75 -2.61 8.67
C CYS A 156 -1.19 -3.53 9.79
N GLU A 157 -0.62 -3.44 10.99
CA GLU A 157 -1.00 -4.34 12.10
C GLU A 157 -2.35 -3.98 12.74
N LYS A 158 -2.59 -2.70 13.03
CA LYS A 158 -3.79 -2.30 13.78
C LYS A 158 -5.01 -2.01 12.92
N MET A 159 -4.82 -1.38 11.76
CA MET A 159 -5.93 -0.89 10.96
C MET A 159 -6.38 -1.90 9.90
N LEU A 160 -5.44 -2.60 9.28
CA LEU A 160 -5.72 -3.65 8.29
C LEU A 160 -5.68 -5.06 8.90
N PHE A 161 -5.46 -5.19 10.22
CA PHE A 161 -5.31 -6.47 10.92
C PHE A 161 -4.30 -7.42 10.24
N GLY A 162 -3.25 -6.84 9.68
CA GLY A 162 -2.21 -7.51 8.90
C GLY A 162 -0.91 -7.75 9.65
N THR A 163 0.09 -8.24 8.92
CA THR A 163 1.47 -8.40 9.38
C THR A 163 2.37 -7.38 8.68
N PHE A 164 3.21 -6.69 9.45
CA PHE A 164 4.16 -5.73 8.94
C PHE A 164 5.53 -6.37 8.66
N GLN A 165 6.10 -6.09 7.49
CA GLN A 165 7.37 -6.64 7.03
C GLN A 165 8.30 -5.51 6.56
N THR A 166 9.35 -5.24 7.32
CA THR A 166 10.25 -4.10 7.12
C THR A 166 11.32 -4.30 6.05
N LYS A 167 11.59 -5.55 5.66
CA LYS A 167 12.68 -5.87 4.73
C LYS A 167 12.25 -5.94 3.27
N GLY A 168 10.94 -5.92 3.00
CA GLY A 168 10.42 -5.98 1.64
C GLY A 168 10.74 -4.71 0.86
N LYS A 169 11.47 -4.83 -0.24
CA LYS A 169 11.99 -3.68 -0.99
C LYS A 169 11.59 -3.66 -2.46
N SER A 170 11.72 -4.79 -3.14
CA SER A 170 11.57 -4.85 -4.59
C SER A 170 10.73 -6.06 -5.00
N TYR A 171 10.01 -5.90 -6.10
CA TYR A 171 9.28 -6.99 -6.72
C TYR A 171 10.26 -8.02 -7.31
N ASP A 172 10.06 -9.28 -6.96
CA ASP A 172 10.80 -10.43 -7.48
C ASP A 172 9.94 -11.18 -8.49
N ASP A 173 10.34 -11.12 -9.75
CA ASP A 173 9.74 -11.86 -10.87
C ASP A 173 10.62 -13.04 -11.33
N SER A 174 11.64 -13.42 -10.54
CA SER A 174 12.60 -14.47 -10.92
C SER A 174 11.95 -15.83 -11.16
N THR A 175 10.78 -16.10 -10.56
CA THR A 175 10.00 -17.32 -10.76
C THR A 175 8.54 -16.99 -11.06
N SER A 176 8.10 -17.26 -12.28
CA SER A 176 6.71 -17.06 -12.70
C SER A 176 5.75 -17.92 -11.85
N GLY A 177 4.70 -17.31 -11.30
CA GLY A 177 3.72 -17.94 -10.42
C GLY A 177 4.12 -18.04 -8.93
N SER A 178 5.30 -17.51 -8.58
CA SER A 178 5.81 -17.38 -7.21
C SER A 178 6.36 -15.98 -6.94
N GLU A 179 5.79 -14.98 -7.60
CA GLU A 179 6.21 -13.60 -7.49
C GLU A 179 5.99 -13.10 -6.05
N ASP A 180 7.02 -12.45 -5.50
CA ASP A 180 7.03 -12.00 -4.09
C ASP A 180 7.86 -10.72 -3.96
N PHE A 181 7.93 -10.15 -2.76
CA PHE A 181 8.83 -9.04 -2.48
C PHE A 181 10.17 -9.55 -1.91
N LYS A 182 11.28 -9.10 -2.49
CA LYS A 182 12.63 -9.37 -1.97
C LYS A 182 12.81 -8.74 -0.60
N GLU A 183 13.35 -9.53 0.33
CA GLU A 183 13.66 -9.12 1.71
C GLU A 183 15.11 -8.59 1.86
N ASP A 184 15.60 -7.81 0.91
CA ASP A 184 16.94 -7.23 0.91
C ASP A 184 16.97 -5.77 1.41
N GLY A 185 15.83 -5.26 1.88
CA GLY A 185 15.65 -3.90 2.36
C GLY A 185 16.15 -3.64 3.77
N THR A 186 16.40 -2.36 4.02
CA THR A 186 16.68 -1.81 5.35
C THR A 186 15.64 -0.75 5.71
N ASN A 187 15.43 -0.52 7.01
CA ASN A 187 14.48 0.48 7.54
C ASN A 187 14.83 1.96 7.20
N LYS A 188 15.79 2.17 6.31
CA LYS A 188 16.20 3.48 5.79
C LYS A 188 15.90 3.63 4.31
N ASP A 189 15.46 2.57 3.65
CA ASP A 189 15.30 2.54 2.21
C ASP A 189 14.00 3.22 1.76
N GLY A 190 13.04 3.48 2.65
CA GLY A 190 11.76 4.10 2.30
C GLY A 190 10.69 3.09 1.88
N PHE A 191 10.91 1.79 2.12
CA PHE A 191 10.03 0.71 1.68
C PHE A 191 9.51 -0.08 2.85
N PHE A 192 8.27 -0.54 2.74
CA PHE A 192 7.76 -1.57 3.62
C PHE A 192 6.64 -2.36 2.97
N VAL A 193 6.46 -3.60 3.44
CA VAL A 193 5.42 -4.50 2.97
C VAL A 193 4.42 -4.78 4.09
N CYS A 194 3.17 -4.87 3.69
CA CYS A 194 2.05 -5.21 4.56
C CYS A 194 1.31 -6.41 4.00
N ILE A 195 1.22 -7.46 4.81
CA ILE A 195 0.44 -8.67 4.51
C ILE A 195 -0.92 -8.48 5.15
N VAL A 196 -1.98 -8.40 4.36
CA VAL A 196 -3.34 -8.13 4.84
C VAL A 196 -4.18 -9.39 4.68
N TYR A 197 -4.86 -9.80 5.74
CA TYR A 197 -5.72 -10.97 5.77
C TYR A 197 -7.18 -10.59 5.50
N LYS A 198 -7.91 -11.44 4.76
CA LYS A 198 -9.30 -11.25 4.34
C LYS A 198 -10.16 -12.46 4.68
#